data_AF-A0A3B8PLU9-F1
#
_entry.id   AF-A0A3B8PLU9-F1
#
_cell.length_a   1.000
_cell.length_b   1.000
_cell.length_c   1.000
_cell.angle_alpha   90.00
_cell.angle_beta   90.00
_cell.angle_gamma   90.00
#
_symmetry.space_group_name_H-M   'P 1'
#
loop_
_entity.id
_entity.type
_entity.pdbx_description
1 polymer ?
#
loop_
_entity_poly.entity_id
_entity_poly.type
_entity_poly.pdbx_seq_one_letter_code
_entity_poly.pdbx_strand_id
1 'polypeptide(L)'
;MRFSSWLETVRIRLGRSRRRGTQRLRRRTMRPAVEPLESRTLLSVTSVFNPMTGDLDIDSDAADTIVVSMDAETTEVLVNDAVVDDQQGGTVTADELTSVTIEAGPGDDVVDLSALDPGTFPDLIDTDISVNGGDGNDLITGSGLADQIVGDAGDDTLVGR
;
A
#
# COMPACT_ATOMS: atom_id res chain seq x y z
N MET A 1 -76.97 58.82 -39.46
CA MET A 1 -76.31 59.62 -38.39
C MET A 1 -74.97 58.96 -38.05
N ARG A 2 -73.94 59.79 -37.85
CA ARG A 2 -72.58 59.52 -37.34
C ARG A 2 -71.61 58.80 -38.28
N PHE A 3 -70.34 59.17 -38.39
CA PHE A 3 -69.55 60.41 -38.29
C PHE A 3 -68.16 59.94 -38.80
N SER A 4 -67.55 60.69 -39.72
CA SER A 4 -66.21 60.47 -40.30
C SER A 4 -65.11 60.45 -39.22
N SER A 5 -63.90 59.98 -39.54
CA SER A 5 -62.67 60.80 -39.39
C SER A 5 -61.37 59.98 -39.53
N TRP A 6 -60.63 60.27 -40.61
CA TRP A 6 -59.22 60.70 -40.52
C TRP A 6 -58.16 59.65 -40.19
N LEU A 7 -57.90 58.80 -41.20
CA LEU A 7 -56.53 58.62 -41.66
C LEU A 7 -56.01 60.00 -42.08
N GLU A 8 -55.09 60.58 -41.33
CA GLU A 8 -53.92 61.20 -41.94
C GLU A 8 -52.85 61.58 -40.91
N THR A 9 -51.66 61.10 -41.23
CA THR A 9 -50.45 61.93 -41.16
C THR A 9 -49.75 61.97 -39.82
N VAL A 10 -48.75 61.08 -39.75
CA VAL A 10 -47.33 61.47 -39.61
C VAL A 10 -47.13 62.64 -38.66
N ARG A 11 -46.43 62.39 -37.55
CA ARG A 11 -45.19 63.09 -37.26
C ARG A 11 -44.52 62.53 -36.00
N ILE A 12 -43.29 62.10 -36.24
CA ILE A 12 -42.13 62.55 -35.47
C ILE A 12 -42.00 61.88 -34.11
N ARG A 13 -41.13 60.88 -34.08
CA ARG A 13 -39.85 60.91 -33.36
C ARG A 13 -40.00 61.32 -31.89
N LEU A 14 -39.69 60.37 -31.01
CA LEU A 14 -38.55 60.43 -30.10
C LEU A 14 -38.75 59.34 -29.05
N GLY A 15 -37.90 58.32 -29.07
CA GLY A 15 -37.96 57.27 -28.07
C GLY A 15 -37.07 56.09 -28.41
N ARG A 16 -35.78 56.37 -28.59
CA ARG A 16 -34.71 55.37 -28.69
C ARG A 16 -34.96 54.23 -27.70
N SER A 17 -35.03 53.00 -28.19
CA SER A 17 -34.42 51.89 -27.47
C SER A 17 -33.97 50.83 -28.46
N ARG A 18 -32.70 50.94 -28.88
CA ARG A 18 -31.92 49.79 -29.32
C ARG A 18 -31.95 48.78 -28.16
N ARG A 19 -32.81 47.77 -28.23
CA ARG A 19 -32.62 46.56 -27.43
C ARG A 19 -31.42 45.83 -28.03
N ARG A 20 -30.23 46.23 -27.55
CA ARG A 20 -28.99 45.47 -27.64
C ARG A 20 -29.33 44.05 -27.22
N GLY A 21 -29.15 43.10 -28.14
CA GLY A 21 -29.09 41.69 -27.77
C GLY A 21 -28.04 41.58 -26.66
N THR A 22 -28.48 41.13 -25.49
CA THR A 22 -27.59 40.77 -24.40
C THR A 22 -26.84 39.53 -24.86
N GLN A 23 -25.71 39.74 -25.55
CA GLN A 23 -24.68 38.72 -25.64
C GLN A 23 -24.28 38.41 -24.20
N ARG A 24 -24.86 37.34 -23.65
CA ARG A 24 -24.37 36.71 -22.42
C ARG A 24 -22.92 36.38 -22.69
N LEU A 25 -22.02 37.21 -22.17
CA LEU A 25 -20.60 36.88 -22.07
C LEU A 25 -20.54 35.57 -21.31
N ARG A 26 -20.26 34.48 -22.04
CA ARG A 26 -19.98 33.19 -21.44
C ARG A 26 -18.77 33.39 -20.54
N ARG A 27 -19.02 33.52 -19.24
CA ARG A 27 -17.98 33.47 -18.22
C ARG A 27 -17.32 32.11 -18.37
N ARG A 28 -16.13 32.07 -19.00
CA ARG A 28 -15.27 30.89 -18.99
C ARG A 28 -14.89 30.70 -17.53
N THR A 29 -15.63 29.85 -16.82
CA THR A 29 -15.19 29.32 -15.55
C THR A 29 -13.95 28.50 -15.86
N MET A 30 -12.78 29.01 -15.51
CA MET A 30 -11.55 28.24 -15.51
C MET A 30 -11.79 27.06 -14.59
N ARG A 31 -11.89 25.85 -15.16
CA ARG A 31 -11.94 24.62 -14.38
C ARG A 31 -10.48 24.26 -14.11
N PRO A 32 -9.97 24.40 -12.87
CA PRO A 32 -8.68 23.82 -12.56
C PRO A 32 -8.79 22.32 -12.83
N ALA A 33 -8.01 21.82 -13.78
CA ALA A 33 -7.80 20.40 -13.96
C ALA A 33 -6.67 20.03 -12.99
N VAL A 34 -7.01 19.30 -11.93
CA VAL A 34 -6.03 18.64 -11.10
C VAL A 34 -5.96 17.22 -11.65
N GLU A 35 -4.81 16.83 -12.17
CA GLU A 35 -4.58 15.42 -12.52
C GLU A 35 -4.56 14.64 -11.22
N PRO A 36 -5.37 13.57 -11.07
CA PRO A 36 -5.28 12.73 -9.90
C PRO A 36 -3.88 12.14 -9.87
N LEU A 37 -3.17 12.31 -8.75
CA LEU A 37 -1.95 11.56 -8.52
C LEU A 37 -2.31 10.08 -8.57
N GLU A 38 -1.42 9.29 -9.17
CA GLU A 38 -1.53 7.84 -9.15
C GLU A 38 -1.66 7.35 -7.70
N SER A 39 -2.48 6.32 -7.50
CA SER A 39 -2.56 5.66 -6.20
C SER A 39 -1.19 5.10 -5.85
N ARG A 40 -0.63 5.50 -4.70
CA ARG A 40 0.61 4.90 -4.19
C ARG A 40 0.26 3.52 -3.63
N THR A 41 0.80 2.47 -4.25
CA THR A 41 0.99 1.16 -3.62
C THR A 41 2.44 1.14 -3.15
N LEU A 42 2.70 1.56 -1.91
CA LEU A 42 4.03 1.40 -1.34
C LEU A 42 4.14 -0.04 -0.83
N LEU A 43 5.26 -0.71 -1.12
CA LEU A 43 5.66 -1.86 -0.33
C LEU A 43 5.94 -1.32 1.06
N SER A 44 5.08 -1.65 2.01
CA SER A 44 5.28 -1.38 3.43
C SER A 44 6.16 -2.46 4.07
N VAL A 45 6.21 -3.66 3.49
CA VAL A 45 7.12 -4.73 3.88
C VAL A 45 8.24 -4.86 2.86
N THR A 46 9.48 -4.85 3.33
CA THR A 46 10.69 -5.04 2.50
C THR A 46 11.47 -6.26 2.99
N SER A 47 12.01 -7.04 2.07
CA SER A 47 12.82 -8.23 2.37
C SER A 47 14.15 -8.16 1.61
N VAL A 48 15.26 -8.36 2.32
CA VAL A 48 16.61 -8.34 1.76
C VAL A 48 17.35 -9.60 2.18
N PHE A 49 17.87 -10.34 1.22
CA PHE A 49 18.66 -11.53 1.46
C PHE A 49 20.15 -11.28 1.23
N ASN A 50 20.99 -11.82 2.11
CA ASN A 50 22.44 -11.80 1.96
C ASN A 50 22.97 -13.21 1.58
N PRO A 51 23.31 -13.44 0.30
CA PRO A 51 23.75 -14.76 -0.18
C PRO A 51 25.12 -15.20 0.35
N MET A 52 25.89 -14.30 0.98
CA MET A 52 27.19 -14.65 1.55
C MET A 52 27.07 -15.26 2.94
N THR A 53 26.01 -14.92 3.67
CA THR A 53 25.77 -15.38 5.05
C THR A 53 24.54 -16.27 5.18
N GLY A 54 23.56 -16.14 4.27
CA GLY A 54 22.27 -16.83 4.32
C GLY A 54 21.22 -16.09 5.16
N ASP A 55 21.47 -14.82 5.48
CA ASP A 55 20.60 -14.02 6.34
C ASP A 55 19.47 -13.37 5.52
N LEU A 56 18.23 -13.54 5.99
CA LEU A 56 17.05 -12.85 5.47
C LEU A 56 16.59 -11.79 6.47
N ASP A 57 16.69 -10.52 6.08
CA ASP A 57 16.19 -9.38 6.85
C ASP A 57 14.85 -8.91 6.27
N ILE A 58 13.84 -8.78 7.12
CA ILE A 58 12.50 -8.29 6.77
C ILE A 58 12.17 -7.09 7.66
N ASP A 59 11.78 -5.98 7.04
CA ASP A 59 11.50 -4.71 7.73
C ASP A 59 10.18 -4.12 7.24
N SER A 60 9.41 -3.53 8.16
CA SER A 60 8.18 -2.80 7.84
C SER A 60 8.06 -1.45 8.55
N ASP A 61 7.25 -0.55 7.99
CA ASP A 61 7.18 0.87 8.39
C ASP A 61 5.78 1.33 8.83
N ALA A 62 4.82 0.43 8.89
CA ALA A 62 3.43 0.68 9.26
C ALA A 62 2.79 -0.61 9.82
N ALA A 63 1.47 -0.54 10.08
CA ALA A 63 0.70 -1.71 10.47
C ALA A 63 0.54 -2.66 9.27
N ASP A 64 1.16 -3.82 9.37
CA ASP A 64 1.38 -4.74 8.28
C ASP A 64 1.15 -6.21 8.66
N THR A 65 1.07 -7.04 7.63
CA THR A 65 1.05 -8.49 7.78
C THR A 65 2.31 -9.02 7.12
N ILE A 66 3.07 -9.84 7.83
CA ILE A 66 4.33 -10.43 7.41
C ILE A 66 4.18 -11.95 7.55
N VAL A 67 4.04 -12.64 6.42
CA VAL A 67 3.99 -14.10 6.37
C VAL A 67 5.22 -14.60 5.65
N VAL A 68 6.03 -15.41 6.34
CA VAL A 68 7.18 -16.08 5.73
C VAL A 68 6.82 -17.54 5.47
N SER A 69 7.00 -17.96 4.23
CA SER A 69 6.66 -19.32 3.80
C SER A 69 7.60 -19.81 2.70
N MET A 70 7.36 -21.03 2.22
CA MET A 70 8.09 -21.62 1.11
C MET A 70 7.09 -22.11 0.06
N ASP A 71 7.39 -21.88 -1.22
CA ASP A 71 6.67 -22.50 -2.32
C ASP A 71 6.97 -24.01 -2.37
N ALA A 72 5.92 -24.83 -2.34
CA ALA A 72 6.06 -26.28 -2.28
C ALA A 72 6.52 -26.92 -3.61
N GLU A 73 6.41 -26.22 -4.74
CA GLU A 73 6.83 -26.71 -6.05
C GLU A 73 8.26 -26.25 -6.38
N THR A 74 8.59 -24.99 -6.08
CA THR A 74 9.89 -24.39 -6.44
C THR A 74 10.89 -24.33 -5.28
N THR A 75 10.47 -24.63 -4.04
CA THR A 75 11.28 -24.51 -2.82
C THR A 75 11.79 -23.09 -2.54
N GLU A 76 11.19 -22.09 -3.20
CA GLU A 76 11.55 -20.69 -3.05
C GLU A 76 10.94 -20.09 -1.78
N VAL A 77 11.69 -19.22 -1.11
CA VAL A 77 11.22 -18.48 0.05
C VAL A 77 10.30 -17.36 -0.40
N LEU A 78 9.15 -17.25 0.27
CA LEU A 78 8.11 -16.27 0.01
C LEU A 78 7.92 -15.38 1.23
N VAL A 79 7.84 -14.08 1.01
CA VAL A 79 7.36 -13.10 1.99
C VAL A 79 6.08 -12.48 1.43
N ASN A 80 4.96 -12.65 2.13
CA ASN A 80 3.64 -12.19 1.68
C ASN A 80 3.29 -12.65 0.25
N ASP A 81 3.48 -13.94 -0.04
CA ASP A 81 3.29 -14.57 -1.36
C ASP A 81 4.20 -14.04 -2.49
N ALA A 82 5.20 -13.20 -2.17
CA ALA A 82 6.18 -12.71 -3.12
C ALA A 82 7.52 -13.44 -2.94
N VAL A 83 8.09 -13.91 -4.05
CA VAL A 83 9.39 -14.57 -4.06
C VAL A 83 10.51 -13.60 -3.68
N VAL A 84 11.39 -14.03 -2.78
CA VAL A 84 12.59 -13.27 -2.39
C VAL A 84 13.70 -13.44 -3.43
N ASP A 85 14.27 -12.33 -3.89
CA ASP A 85 15.39 -12.30 -4.85
C ASP A 85 16.74 -12.41 -4.13
N ASP A 86 17.65 -13.22 -4.69
CA ASP A 86 18.98 -13.49 -4.11
C ASP A 86 20.00 -12.34 -4.27
N GLN A 87 19.57 -11.21 -4.85
CA GLN A 87 20.37 -10.03 -5.20
C GLN A 87 21.44 -10.28 -6.30
N GLN A 88 21.46 -11.48 -6.88
CA GLN A 88 22.34 -11.91 -7.97
C GLN A 88 21.56 -12.25 -9.25
N GLY A 89 20.23 -12.09 -9.24
CA GLY A 89 19.33 -12.33 -10.37
C GLY A 89 18.70 -13.74 -10.37
N GLY A 90 18.79 -14.44 -9.23
CA GLY A 90 18.08 -15.67 -8.90
C GLY A 90 17.08 -15.44 -7.75
N THR A 91 16.61 -16.55 -7.20
CA THR A 91 15.61 -16.58 -6.14
C THR A 91 16.17 -17.36 -4.96
N VAL A 92 15.76 -16.95 -3.75
CA VAL A 92 16.21 -17.59 -2.52
C VAL A 92 15.44 -18.88 -2.31
N THR A 93 16.18 -19.97 -2.09
CA THR A 93 15.61 -21.28 -1.75
C THR A 93 15.72 -21.56 -0.25
N ALA A 94 14.88 -22.46 0.26
CA ALA A 94 14.80 -22.74 1.70
C ALA A 94 16.10 -23.29 2.30
N ASP A 95 16.94 -23.95 1.51
CA ASP A 95 18.27 -24.46 1.89
C ASP A 95 19.37 -23.38 1.91
N GLU A 96 19.09 -22.19 1.40
CA GLU A 96 20.02 -21.05 1.45
C GLU A 96 19.81 -20.17 2.69
N LEU A 97 18.69 -20.35 3.40
CA LEU A 97 18.37 -19.60 4.60
C LEU A 97 19.10 -20.17 5.82
N THR A 98 19.91 -19.32 6.46
CA THR A 98 20.62 -19.64 7.69
C THR A 98 20.15 -18.78 8.84
N SER A 99 19.58 -17.60 8.63
CA SER A 99 18.95 -16.82 9.68
C SER A 99 17.77 -16.00 9.14
N VAL A 100 16.84 -15.66 10.02
CA VAL A 100 15.70 -14.80 9.69
C VAL A 100 15.58 -13.74 10.76
N THR A 101 15.65 -12.47 10.36
CA THR A 101 15.42 -11.33 11.24
C THR A 101 14.23 -10.54 10.74
N ILE A 102 13.27 -10.27 11.62
CA ILE A 102 12.06 -9.51 11.32
C ILE A 102 11.94 -8.33 12.28
N GLU A 103 11.83 -7.13 11.73
CA GLU A 103 11.47 -5.91 12.44
C GLU A 103 10.12 -5.43 11.87
N ALA A 104 9.01 -5.71 12.58
CA ALA A 104 7.67 -5.36 12.10
C ALA A 104 7.39 -3.85 12.22
N GLY A 105 7.97 -3.19 13.22
CA GLY A 105 8.05 -1.73 13.27
C GLY A 105 6.88 -1.11 14.02
N PRO A 106 6.34 0.04 13.58
CA PRO A 106 5.24 0.69 14.26
C PRO A 106 3.88 0.33 13.64
N GLY A 107 2.93 -0.13 14.45
CA GLY A 107 1.60 -0.50 13.99
C GLY A 107 1.08 -1.70 14.77
N ASP A 108 -0.18 -2.07 14.56
CA ASP A 108 -0.65 -3.37 15.06
C ASP A 108 -0.30 -4.42 13.99
N ASP A 109 0.83 -5.10 14.16
CA ASP A 109 1.39 -6.00 13.15
C ASP A 109 0.96 -7.46 13.32
N VAL A 110 0.95 -8.19 12.21
CA VAL A 110 0.68 -9.64 12.21
C VAL A 110 1.86 -10.36 11.57
N VAL A 111 2.63 -11.09 12.37
CA VAL A 111 3.77 -11.89 11.91
C VAL A 111 3.44 -13.37 12.01
N ASP A 112 3.58 -14.10 10.92
CA ASP A 112 3.34 -15.54 10.85
C ASP A 112 4.56 -16.28 10.30
N LEU A 113 5.23 -17.03 11.18
CA LEU A 113 6.35 -17.91 10.88
C LEU A 113 5.97 -19.39 10.95
N SER A 114 4.68 -19.72 11.04
CA SER A 114 4.23 -21.09 11.29
C SER A 114 4.59 -22.10 10.19
N ALA A 115 4.99 -21.63 9.00
CA ALA A 115 5.47 -22.45 7.89
C ALA A 115 6.97 -22.81 8.00
N LEU A 116 7.72 -22.14 8.89
CA LEU A 116 9.12 -22.44 9.15
C LEU A 116 9.21 -23.63 10.10
N ASP A 117 9.28 -24.82 9.52
CA ASP A 117 9.43 -26.08 10.26
C ASP A 117 10.77 -26.77 9.91
N PRO A 118 11.33 -27.60 10.80
CA PRO A 118 12.58 -28.35 10.56
C PRO A 118 12.57 -29.23 9.31
N GLY A 119 11.38 -29.65 8.85
CA GLY A 119 11.24 -30.47 7.65
C GLY A 119 11.29 -29.66 6.35
N THR A 120 10.98 -28.37 6.43
CA THR A 120 10.92 -27.44 5.29
C THR A 120 12.21 -26.61 5.20
N PHE A 121 12.75 -26.21 6.36
CA PHE A 121 13.97 -25.42 6.50
C PHE A 121 14.99 -26.16 7.40
N PRO A 122 15.70 -27.15 6.84
CA PRO A 122 16.62 -27.98 7.63
C PRO A 122 17.83 -27.22 8.16
N ASP A 123 18.26 -26.17 7.45
CA ASP A 123 19.44 -25.37 7.82
C ASP A 123 19.16 -24.30 8.87
N LEU A 124 17.88 -24.10 9.25
CA LEU A 124 17.46 -23.20 10.33
C LEU A 124 17.39 -23.87 11.72
N ILE A 125 17.67 -25.16 11.84
CA ILE A 125 17.50 -25.91 13.11
C ILE A 125 18.40 -25.42 14.24
N ASP A 126 19.63 -25.02 13.90
CA ASP A 126 20.65 -24.63 14.88
C ASP A 126 21.04 -23.15 14.74
N THR A 127 20.13 -22.33 14.19
CA THR A 127 20.42 -20.93 13.88
C THR A 127 19.39 -19.97 14.47
N ASP A 128 19.65 -18.68 14.28
CA ASP A 128 18.88 -17.60 14.91
C ASP A 128 17.69 -17.20 14.02
N ILE A 129 16.48 -17.36 14.58
CA ILE A 129 15.26 -16.71 14.09
C ILE A 129 14.88 -15.65 15.12
N SER A 130 14.88 -14.38 14.72
CA SER A 130 14.59 -13.24 15.59
C SER A 130 13.43 -12.43 15.05
N VAL A 131 12.45 -12.12 15.90
CA VAL A 131 11.30 -11.27 15.58
C VAL A 131 11.16 -10.19 16.63
N ASN A 132 11.04 -8.95 16.17
CA ASN A 132 10.66 -7.78 16.94
C ASN A 132 9.33 -7.24 16.43
N GLY A 133 8.32 -7.17 17.30
CA GLY A 133 7.01 -6.58 17.02
C GLY A 133 7.12 -5.07 16.84
N GLY A 134 7.61 -4.39 17.88
CA GLY A 134 7.86 -2.96 17.85
C GLY A 134 6.78 -2.19 18.61
N ASP A 135 6.31 -1.07 18.07
CA ASP A 135 5.31 -0.24 18.75
C ASP A 135 3.90 -0.64 18.28
N GLY A 136 3.05 -1.16 19.17
CA GLY A 136 1.66 -1.50 18.81
C GLY A 136 1.14 -2.72 19.55
N ASN A 137 -0.01 -3.26 19.14
CA ASN A 137 -0.54 -4.51 19.71
C ASN A 137 -0.37 -5.63 18.68
N ASP A 138 0.76 -6.31 18.76
CA ASP A 138 1.18 -7.23 17.71
C ASP A 138 0.64 -8.64 17.93
N LEU A 139 0.45 -9.37 16.84
CA LEU A 139 0.17 -10.80 16.85
C LEU A 139 1.32 -11.52 16.15
N ILE A 140 2.15 -12.21 16.94
CA ILE A 140 3.31 -12.92 16.42
C ILE A 140 3.14 -14.42 16.65
N THR A 141 3.11 -15.18 15.56
CA THR A 141 3.15 -16.64 15.56
C THR A 141 4.57 -17.10 15.22
N GLY A 142 5.22 -17.76 16.18
CA GLY A 142 6.55 -18.33 16.03
C GLY A 142 6.60 -19.52 15.09
N SER A 143 7.82 -19.93 14.77
CA SER A 143 8.14 -21.06 13.92
C SER A 143 8.13 -22.38 14.69
N GLY A 144 8.26 -23.51 13.99
CA GLY A 144 8.50 -24.82 14.58
C GLY A 144 9.96 -25.04 15.04
N LEU A 145 10.78 -23.99 15.03
CA LEU A 145 12.21 -23.99 15.35
C LEU A 145 12.47 -23.14 16.61
N ALA A 146 13.74 -22.89 16.94
CA ALA A 146 14.08 -22.04 18.08
C ALA A 146 13.95 -20.55 17.70
N ASP A 147 12.95 -19.87 18.26
CA ASP A 147 12.72 -18.45 18.02
C ASP A 147 13.15 -17.57 19.21
N GLN A 148 13.64 -16.37 18.89
CA GLN A 148 13.68 -15.24 19.80
C GLN A 148 12.61 -14.23 19.38
N ILE A 149 11.55 -14.10 20.18
CA ILE A 149 10.44 -13.19 19.88
C ILE A 149 10.33 -12.13 20.98
N VAL A 150 10.31 -10.86 20.56
CA VAL A 150 10.11 -9.68 21.41
C VAL A 150 8.94 -8.90 20.86
N GLY A 151 7.89 -8.67 21.66
CA GLY A 151 6.77 -7.81 21.24
C GLY A 151 7.11 -6.31 21.31
N ASP A 152 7.96 -5.92 22.26
CA ASP A 152 8.30 -4.53 22.59
C ASP A 152 7.12 -3.75 23.22
N ALA A 153 6.62 -2.69 22.59
CA ALA A 153 5.78 -1.70 23.24
C ALA A 153 4.31 -1.82 22.84
N GLY A 154 3.53 -2.50 23.67
CA GLY A 154 2.06 -2.48 23.65
C GLY A 154 1.49 -3.77 24.22
N ASP A 155 0.25 -4.10 23.86
CA ASP A 155 -0.41 -5.33 24.35
C ASP A 155 -0.27 -6.46 23.30
N ASP A 156 0.91 -7.08 23.27
CA ASP A 156 1.24 -8.10 22.27
C ASP A 156 0.73 -9.51 22.60
N THR A 157 0.45 -10.28 21.55
CA THR A 157 0.11 -11.69 21.60
C THR A 157 1.17 -12.52 20.90
N LEU A 158 1.93 -13.30 21.68
CA LEU A 158 2.99 -14.16 21.17
C LEU A 158 2.56 -15.65 21.28
N VAL A 159 2.57 -16.35 20.15
CA VAL A 159 2.22 -17.77 20.06
C VAL A 159 3.45 -18.56 19.62
N GLY A 160 4.12 -19.24 20.55
CA GLY A 160 5.19 -20.20 20.23
C GLY A 160 4.65 -21.56 19.76
N ARG A 161 5.47 -22.34 19.06
CA ARG A 161 5.12 -23.70 18.59
C ARG A 161 6.07 -24.79 19.10
#